data_AF-A0A2H9LYZ1-F1
#
_entry.id   AF-A0A2H9LYZ1-F1
#
_cell.length_a   1.000
_cell.length_b   1.000
_cell.length_c   1.000
_cell.angle_alpha   90.00
_cell.angle_beta   90.00
_cell.angle_gamma   90.00
#
_symmetry.space_group_name_H-M   'P 1'
#
loop_
_entity.id
_entity.type
_entity.pdbx_description
1 polymer ?
#
loop_
_entity_poly.entity_id
_entity_poly.type
_entity_poly.pdbx_seq_one_letter_code
_entity_poly.pdbx_strand_id
1 'polypeptide(L)'
;MEPSNTTVCIICKKEVSGTLVKDDVVIETIRKIKKKLGMAKNNKLVVCQGCLEEWSSKRKKYEKTLTQNIVIGIGIVVLLIGLPLILAGKLMLEQVIPGSGLGLIIILSTVMWHVPDIEQRPGEKTVTKPKKIKT
;
A
#
# COMPACT_ATOMS: atom_id res chain seq x y z
N MET A 1 -0.25 -29.06 -2.85
CA MET A 1 0.56 -28.04 -2.13
C MET A 1 -0.02 -27.91 -0.74
N GLU A 2 0.62 -28.55 0.24
CA GLU A 2 0.18 -28.51 1.63
C GLU A 2 0.30 -27.09 2.21
N PRO A 3 -0.68 -26.61 2.99
CA PRO A 3 -0.62 -25.30 3.61
C PRO A 3 0.34 -25.33 4.80
N SER A 4 1.60 -24.93 4.58
CA SER A 4 2.51 -24.62 5.68
C SER A 4 2.00 -23.37 6.41
N ASN A 5 1.40 -23.55 7.59
CA ASN A 5 0.92 -22.47 8.47
C ASN A 5 2.08 -21.71 9.13
N THR A 6 3.15 -21.40 8.38
CA THR A 6 4.31 -20.70 8.92
C THR A 6 4.06 -19.19 8.87
N THR A 7 4.29 -18.53 10.01
CA THR A 7 4.27 -17.07 10.12
C THR A 7 5.68 -16.55 9.87
N VAL A 8 5.82 -15.63 8.92
CA VAL A 8 7.11 -15.06 8.53
C VAL A 8 7.12 -13.57 8.81
N CYS A 9 8.16 -13.08 9.46
CA CYS A 9 8.33 -11.65 9.65
C CYS A 9 8.63 -10.95 8.32
N ILE A 10 7.87 -9.90 7.99
CA ILE A 10 8.07 -9.16 6.73
C ILE A 10 9.40 -8.41 6.67
N ILE A 11 10.00 -8.08 7.83
CA ILE A 11 11.28 -7.37 7.92
C ILE A 11 12.45 -8.33 7.93
N CYS A 12 12.54 -9.21 8.94
CA CYS A 12 13.70 -10.09 9.10
C CYS A 12 13.61 -11.40 8.31
N LYS A 13 12.46 -11.69 7.66
CA LYS A 13 12.19 -12.90 6.86
C LYS A 13 12.35 -14.23 7.61
N LYS A 14 12.46 -14.18 8.95
CA LYS A 14 12.52 -15.37 9.81
C LYS A 14 11.12 -15.88 10.13
N GLU A 15 11.01 -17.18 10.38
CA GLU A 15 9.79 -17.79 10.91
C GLU A 15 9.65 -17.44 12.39
N VAL A 16 8.68 -16.58 12.72
CA VAL A 16 8.49 -16.04 14.07
C VAL A 16 7.01 -15.72 14.28
N SER A 17 6.59 -15.67 15.54
CA SER A 17 5.30 -15.11 15.95
C SER A 17 5.37 -13.60 16.09
N GLY A 18 4.28 -12.89 15.77
CA GLY A 18 4.22 -11.43 15.85
C GLY A 18 2.84 -10.89 15.49
N THR A 19 2.74 -9.57 15.38
CA THR A 19 1.50 -8.91 14.98
C THR A 19 1.20 -9.20 13.51
N LEU A 20 -0.03 -9.60 13.20
CA LEU A 20 -0.46 -9.86 11.83
C LEU A 20 -0.39 -8.60 10.98
N VAL A 21 0.14 -8.75 9.77
CA VAL A 21 0.07 -7.74 8.72
C VAL A 21 -1.33 -7.78 8.12
N LYS A 22 -1.95 -6.62 7.97
CA LYS A 22 -3.26 -6.48 7.34
C LYS A 22 -3.16 -6.83 5.85
N ASP A 23 -4.07 -7.67 5.38
CA ASP A 23 -4.16 -7.99 3.95
C ASP A 23 -4.86 -6.85 3.21
N ASP A 24 -4.05 -5.91 2.72
CA ASP A 24 -4.49 -4.81 1.87
C ASP A 24 -4.54 -5.24 0.38
N VAL A 25 -5.27 -4.49 -0.45
CA VAL A 25 -5.44 -4.75 -1.90
C VAL A 25 -4.09 -4.90 -2.63
N VAL A 26 -3.07 -4.17 -2.19
CA VAL A 26 -1.71 -4.26 -2.73
C VAL A 26 -1.09 -5.64 -2.44
N ILE A 27 -1.21 -6.12 -1.19
CA ILE A 27 -0.71 -7.44 -0.79
C ILE A 27 -1.46 -8.55 -1.52
N GLU A 28 -2.79 -8.43 -1.65
CA GLU A 28 -3.60 -9.39 -2.39
C GLU A 28 -3.19 -9.46 -3.86
N THR A 29 -2.95 -8.31 -4.49
CA THR A 29 -2.51 -8.22 -5.90
C THR A 29 -1.12 -8.84 -6.07
N ILE A 30 -0.17 -8.53 -5.18
CA ILE A 30 1.17 -9.14 -5.20
C ILE A 30 1.07 -10.65 -5.01
N ARG A 31 0.21 -11.14 -4.11
CA ARG A 31 0.00 -12.59 -3.93
C ARG A 31 -0.60 -13.23 -5.17
N LYS A 32 -1.58 -12.59 -5.84
CA LYS A 32 -2.16 -13.06 -7.11
C LYS A 32 -1.10 -13.17 -8.20
N ILE A 33 -0.26 -12.15 -8.36
CA ILE A 33 0.85 -12.14 -9.33
C ILE A 33 1.84 -13.27 -9.00
N LYS A 34 2.28 -13.37 -7.74
CA LYS A 34 3.21 -14.43 -7.31
C LYS A 34 2.64 -15.84 -7.49
N LYS A 35 1.33 -16.01 -7.26
CA LYS A 35 0.62 -17.28 -7.49
C LYS A 35 0.60 -17.64 -8.97
N LYS A 36 0.35 -16.66 -9.84
CA LYS A 36 0.40 -16.84 -11.30
C LYS A 36 1.82 -17.20 -11.79
N LEU A 37 2.85 -16.67 -11.12
CA LEU A 37 4.26 -16.97 -11.41
C LEU A 37 4.77 -18.26 -10.74
N GLY A 38 3.92 -19.00 -10.01
CA GLY A 38 4.32 -20.23 -9.31
C GLY A 38 5.24 -20.03 -8.10
N MET A 39 5.47 -18.79 -7.65
CA MET A 39 6.38 -18.43 -6.55
C MET A 39 5.64 -18.19 -5.21
N ALA A 40 4.35 -18.50 -5.14
CA ALA A 40 3.55 -18.21 -3.95
C ALA A 40 3.88 -19.19 -2.80
N LYS A 41 4.37 -18.63 -1.70
CA LYS A 41 4.40 -19.29 -0.39
C LYS A 41 3.17 -18.81 0.39
N ASN A 42 2.30 -19.72 0.80
CA ASN A 42 1.01 -19.42 1.42
C ASN A 42 1.18 -19.08 2.93
N ASN A 43 2.16 -18.24 3.22
CA ASN A 43 2.63 -17.94 4.56
C ASN A 43 1.90 -16.72 5.10
N LYS A 44 1.64 -16.69 6.41
CA LYS A 44 1.08 -15.51 7.07
C LYS A 44 2.20 -14.51 7.34
N LEU A 45 1.99 -13.25 6.94
CA LEU A 45 2.96 -12.17 7.17
C LEU A 45 2.72 -11.58 8.56
N VAL A 46 3.79 -11.46 9.35
CA VAL A 46 3.76 -10.84 10.68
C VAL A 46 4.87 -9.80 10.83
N VAL A 47 4.82 -9.01 11.89
CA VAL A 47 5.93 -8.19 12.38
C VAL A 47 6.26 -8.66 13.79
N CYS A 48 7.49 -9.15 14.00
CA CYS A 48 7.94 -9.53 15.34
C CYS A 48 8.23 -8.29 16.21
N GLN A 49 8.19 -8.47 17.53
CA GLN A 49 8.40 -7.38 18.48
C GLN A 49 9.75 -6.65 18.26
N GLY A 50 10.83 -7.39 17.98
CA GLY A 50 12.15 -6.79 17.73
C GLY A 50 12.25 -5.98 16.43
N CYS A 51 11.35 -6.17 15.46
CA CYS A 51 11.32 -5.41 14.21
C CYS A 51 10.22 -4.33 14.21
N LEU A 52 9.46 -4.19 15.31
CA LEU A 52 8.31 -3.32 15.35
C LEU A 52 8.71 -1.83 15.26
N GLU A 53 9.82 -1.46 15.87
CA GLU A 53 10.36 -0.10 15.78
C GLU A 53 10.80 0.24 14.35
N GLU A 54 11.54 -0.65 13.70
CA GLU A 54 11.97 -0.50 12.31
C GLU A 54 10.77 -0.41 11.36
N TRP A 55 9.76 -1.28 11.55
CA TRP A 55 8.49 -1.22 10.82
C TRP A 55 7.82 0.14 11.00
N SER A 56 7.73 0.63 12.24
CA SER A 56 7.06 1.90 12.54
C SER A 56 7.73 3.09 11.83
N SER A 57 9.08 3.10 11.79
CA SER A 57 9.85 4.14 11.12
C SER A 57 9.66 4.08 9.60
N LYS A 58 9.73 2.87 9.02
CA LYS A 58 9.47 2.65 7.59
C LYS A 58 8.05 3.02 7.20
N ARG A 59 7.04 2.68 8.02
CA ARG A 59 5.64 3.00 7.76
C ARG A 59 5.39 4.51 7.82
N LYS A 60 5.94 5.22 8.80
CA LYS A 60 5.85 6.69 8.86
C LYS A 60 6.49 7.36 7.64
N LYS A 61 7.65 6.87 7.19
CA LYS A 61 8.30 7.37 5.96
C LYS A 61 7.42 7.11 4.74
N TYR A 62 6.90 5.89 4.60
CA TYR A 62 5.99 5.52 3.52
C TYR A 62 4.75 6.41 3.48
N GLU A 63 4.08 6.63 4.62
CA GLU A 63 2.89 7.50 4.70
C GLU A 63 3.19 8.95 4.32
N LYS A 64 4.35 9.48 4.74
CA LYS A 64 4.80 10.83 4.34
C LYS A 64 5.07 10.91 2.82
N THR A 65 5.83 9.97 2.28
CA THR A 65 6.17 9.94 0.86
C THR A 65 4.94 9.72 0.00
N LEU A 66 4.01 8.84 0.41
CA LEU A 66 2.73 8.64 -0.27
C LEU A 66 1.91 9.93 -0.30
N THR A 67 1.78 10.61 0.85
CA THR A 67 1.04 11.88 0.93
C THR A 67 1.69 12.95 0.05
N GLN A 68 3.01 13.09 0.10
CA GLN A 68 3.75 14.01 -0.76
C GLN A 68 3.56 13.69 -2.25
N ASN A 69 3.67 12.42 -2.64
CA ASN A 69 3.51 11.99 -4.03
C ASN A 69 2.08 12.17 -4.53
N ILE A 70 1.06 11.99 -3.69
CA ILE A 70 -0.33 12.30 -4.03
C ILE A 70 -0.50 13.81 -4.26
N VAL A 71 0.02 14.65 -3.37
CA VAL A 71 -0.05 16.12 -3.51
C VAL A 71 0.66 16.57 -4.78
N ILE A 72 1.86 16.06 -5.05
CA ILE A 72 2.62 16.36 -6.27
C ILE A 72 1.87 15.87 -7.52
N GLY A 73 1.35 14.64 -7.49
CA GLY A 73 0.60 14.06 -8.61
C GLY A 73 -0.64 14.87 -8.95
N ILE A 74 -1.44 15.25 -7.94
CA ILE A 74 -2.60 16.14 -8.12
C ILE A 74 -2.14 17.50 -8.63
N GLY A 75 -1.07 18.07 -8.06
CA GLY A 75 -0.51 19.35 -8.48
C GLY A 75 -0.10 19.36 -9.96
N ILE A 76 0.55 18.30 -10.43
CA ILE A 76 0.92 18.14 -11.84
C ILE A 76 -0.32 18.07 -12.74
N VAL A 77 -1.34 17.30 -12.34
CA VAL A 77 -2.59 17.20 -13.11
C VAL A 77 -3.30 18.54 -13.20
N VAL A 78 -3.39 19.29 -12.09
CA VAL A 78 -3.98 20.63 -12.07
C VAL A 78 -3.16 21.61 -12.91
N LEU A 79 -1.83 21.55 -12.83
CA LEU A 79 -0.95 22.43 -13.60
C LEU A 79 -1.02 22.16 -15.10
N LEU A 80 -0.99 20.89 -15.51
CA LEU A 80 -0.94 20.50 -16.92
C LEU A 80 -2.31 20.46 -17.61
N ILE A 81 -3.39 20.23 -16.86
CA ILE A 81 -4.74 20.09 -17.43
C ILE A 81 -5.66 21.20 -16.95
N GLY A 82 -5.66 21.50 -15.65
CA GLY A 82 -6.51 22.52 -15.05
C GLY A 82 -6.15 23.95 -15.47
N LEU A 83 -4.86 24.29 -15.48
CA LEU A 83 -4.40 25.64 -15.81
C LEU A 83 -4.68 26.02 -17.28
N PRO A 84 -4.38 25.17 -18.28
CA PRO A 84 -4.74 25.46 -19.67
C PRO A 84 -6.25 25.52 -19.90
N LEU A 85 -7.03 24.71 -19.17
CA LEU A 85 -8.49 24.77 -19.23
C LEU A 85 -9.02 26.13 -18.76
N ILE A 86 -8.49 26.68 -17.67
CA ILE A 86 -8.91 27.97 -17.12
C ILE A 86 -8.45 29.13 -17.99
N LEU A 87 -7.20 29.10 -18.48
CA LEU A 87 -6.61 30.21 -19.23
C LEU A 87 -7.01 30.25 -20.70
N ALA A 88 -7.09 29.09 -21.37
CA ALA A 88 -7.34 29.00 -22.80
C ALA A 88 -8.76 28.51 -23.14
N GLY A 89 -9.53 28.06 -22.15
CA GLY A 89 -10.90 27.55 -22.34
C GLY A 89 -11.00 26.29 -23.20
N LYS A 90 -9.87 25.66 -23.54
CA LYS A 90 -9.79 24.52 -24.45
C LYS A 90 -9.08 23.36 -23.77
N LEU A 91 -9.75 22.21 -23.71
CA LEU A 91 -9.11 20.94 -23.38
C LEU A 91 -8.41 20.40 -24.63
N MET A 92 -7.09 20.49 -24.66
CA MET A 92 -6.31 19.71 -25.61
C MET A 92 -6.20 18.27 -25.09
N LEU A 93 -7.02 17.38 -25.66
CA LEU A 93 -6.98 15.93 -25.40
C LEU A 93 -5.55 15.35 -25.49
N GLU A 94 -4.74 15.94 -26.35
CA GLU A 94 -3.33 15.60 -26.57
C GLU A 94 -2.46 15.78 -25.30
N GLN A 95 -2.82 16.70 -24.40
CA GLN A 95 -2.11 16.94 -23.12
C GLN A 95 -2.69 16.13 -21.95
N VAL A 96 -3.94 15.70 -22.07
CA VAL A 96 -4.63 14.93 -21.02
C VAL A 96 -4.00 13.56 -20.83
N ILE A 97 -3.70 12.87 -21.93
CA ILE A 97 -3.13 11.51 -21.91
C ILE A 97 -1.74 11.49 -21.24
N PRO A 98 -0.74 12.28 -21.68
CA PRO A 98 0.58 12.27 -21.05
C PRO A 98 0.56 12.88 -19.64
N GLY A 99 -0.24 13.93 -19.40
CA GLY A 99 -0.34 14.57 -18.09
C GLY A 99 -0.94 13.65 -17.02
N SER A 100 -2.03 12.95 -17.37
CA SER A 100 -2.63 11.94 -16.50
C SER A 100 -1.70 10.75 -16.32
N GLY A 101 -1.10 10.24 -17.41
CA GLY A 101 -0.17 9.11 -17.36
C GLY A 101 1.02 9.35 -16.43
N LEU A 102 1.64 10.53 -16.50
CA LEU A 102 2.78 10.88 -15.65
C LEU A 102 2.38 10.96 -14.17
N GLY A 103 1.25 11.61 -13.85
CA GLY A 103 0.74 11.68 -12.48
C GLY A 103 0.45 10.29 -11.91
N LEU A 104 -0.11 9.40 -12.73
CA LEU A 104 -0.42 8.02 -12.34
C LEU A 104 0.85 7.18 -12.11
N ILE A 105 1.87 7.33 -12.96
CA ILE A 105 3.17 6.65 -12.80
C ILE A 105 3.86 7.06 -11.51
N ILE A 106 3.85 8.35 -11.16
CA ILE A 106 4.45 8.84 -9.90
C ILE A 106 3.76 8.19 -8.69
N ILE A 107 2.43 8.12 -8.69
CA ILE A 107 1.67 7.50 -7.59
C ILE A 107 1.96 5.98 -7.55
N LEU A 108 1.92 5.30 -8.71
CA LEU A 108 2.20 3.87 -8.82
C LEU A 108 3.62 3.49 -8.38
N SER A 109 4.62 4.36 -8.60
CA SER A 109 5.99 4.12 -8.13
C SER A 109 6.06 3.93 -6.61
N THR A 110 5.16 4.60 -5.87
CA THR A 110 5.05 4.48 -4.41
C THR A 110 4.48 3.13 -3.98
N VAL A 111 3.64 2.51 -4.80
CA VAL A 111 3.06 1.19 -4.52
C VAL A 111 4.13 0.10 -4.54
N MET A 112 5.19 0.28 -5.34
CA MET A 112 6.33 -0.65 -5.35
C MET A 112 7.07 -0.70 -4.01
N TRP A 113 7.01 0.39 -3.24
CA TRP A 113 7.60 0.52 -1.90
C TRP A 113 6.55 0.41 -0.78
N HIS A 114 5.42 -0.25 -1.06
CA HIS A 114 4.33 -0.38 -0.11
C HIS A 114 4.77 -1.13 1.15
N VAL A 115 4.68 -0.44 2.29
CA VAL A 115 4.85 -1.03 3.62
C VAL A 115 3.45 -1.31 4.15
N PRO A 116 3.00 -2.57 4.28
CA PRO A 116 1.63 -2.86 4.68
C PRO A 116 1.37 -2.50 6.15
N ASP A 117 0.10 -2.26 6.48
CA ASP A 117 -0.30 -1.96 7.86
C ASP A 117 -0.33 -3.22 8.73
N ILE A 118 -0.35 -3.06 10.04
CA ILE A 118 -0.52 -4.16 11.00
C ILE A 118 -1.90 -4.10 11.65
N GLU A 119 -2.46 -5.26 11.97
CA GLU A 119 -3.83 -5.38 12.48
C GLU A 119 -4.00 -4.82 13.90
N GLN A 120 -2.90 -4.74 14.65
CA GLN A 120 -2.85 -4.08 15.95
C GLN A 120 -1.67 -3.12 16.01
N ARG A 121 -1.94 -1.82 15.82
CA ARG A 121 -0.94 -0.79 16.08
C ARG A 121 -0.71 -0.67 17.60
N PRO A 122 0.55 -0.60 18.08
CA PRO A 122 0.81 -0.34 19.49
C PRO A 122 0.24 1.04 19.86
N GLY A 123 -0.85 1.05 20.64
CA GLY A 123 -1.57 2.27 21.05
C GLY A 123 -2.98 2.43 20.47
N GLU A 124 -3.40 1.58 19.53
CA GLU A 124 -4.77 1.62 18.98
C GLU A 124 -5.67 0.71 19.82
N LYS A 125 -6.54 1.31 20.65
CA LYS A 125 -7.55 0.58 21.42
C LYS A 125 -8.46 -0.17 20.44
N THR A 126 -8.52 -1.48 20.59
CA THR A 126 -9.37 -2.37 19.79
C THR A 126 -10.84 -1.95 19.88
N VAL A 127 -11.31 -1.17 18.91
CA VAL A 127 -12.75 -1.01 18.69
C VAL A 127 -13.25 -2.32 18.10
N THR A 128 -13.55 -3.25 18.99
CA THR A 128 -14.26 -4.50 18.69
C THR A 128 -15.60 -4.09 18.10
N LYS A 129 -15.75 -4.10 16.77
CA LYS A 129 -17.08 -4.07 16.16
C LYS A 129 -17.76 -5.39 16.55
N PRO A 130 -18.83 -5.38 17.37
CA PRO A 130 -19.55 -6.60 17.66
C PRO A 130 -20.11 -7.13 16.35
N LYS A 131 -19.72 -8.37 16.03
CA LYS A 131 -20.28 -9.20 14.98
C LYS A 131 -21.80 -9.22 15.18
N LYS A 132 -22.56 -8.52 14.33
CA LYS A 132 -24.02 -8.68 14.24
C LYS A 132 -24.28 -10.10 13.71
N ILE A 133 -24.41 -11.05 14.63
CA ILE A 133 -25.19 -12.26 14.42
C ILE A 133 -26.62 -11.88 14.81
N LYS A 134 -27.53 -11.78 13.83
CA LYS A 134 -28.96 -12.08 14.00
C LYS A 134 -29.46 -12.58 12.64
N THR A 135 -29.55 -13.90 12.49
CA THR A 135 -30.76 -14.75 12.66
C THR A 135 -31.77 -14.50 11.56
#